data_AF-A0A7Y3BV08-F1
#
_entry.id   AF-A0A7Y3BV08-F1
#
_cell.length_a   1.000
_cell.length_b   1.000
_cell.length_c   1.000
_cell.angle_alpha   90.00
_cell.angle_beta   90.00
_cell.angle_gamma   90.00
#
_symmetry.space_group_name_H-M   'P 1'
#
loop_
_entity.id
_entity.type
_entity.pdbx_description
1 polymer ?
#
loop_
_entity_poly.entity_id
_entity_poly.type
_entity_poly.pdbx_seq_one_letter_code
_entity_poly.pdbx_strand_id
1 'polypeptide(L)'
;MPDTLDQVTMAVEAGMGFEGAVDRVAAAGHGPLSHELLRFLREMQLGVSRTEALRNLGDRTDVDDLRSFVFAIIQSENYGLPIAQVLRVQASDLRDKRRSRAEERALKLPVLLIFPLAFGIFPAIFIVLLGPAAIRIFRDLGPAIS
;
A
#
# COMPACT_ATOMS: atom_id res chain seq x y z
N MET A 1 -32.97 -5.84 23.91
CA MET A 1 -32.54 -5.79 22.50
C MET A 1 -32.86 -4.45 21.87
N PRO A 2 -34.10 -3.91 21.90
CA PRO A 2 -34.37 -2.55 21.41
C PRO A 2 -33.71 -1.47 22.28
N ASP A 3 -33.91 -1.55 23.59
CA ASP A 3 -33.42 -0.57 24.57
C ASP A 3 -31.90 -0.34 24.52
N THR A 4 -31.12 -1.40 24.23
CA THR A 4 -29.66 -1.32 24.14
C THR A 4 -29.20 -0.56 22.90
N LEU A 5 -29.87 -0.75 21.76
CA LEU A 5 -29.59 -0.03 20.52
C LEU A 5 -30.09 1.42 20.59
N ASP A 6 -31.23 1.64 21.26
CA ASP A 6 -31.77 2.97 21.51
C ASP A 6 -30.81 3.79 22.40
N GLN A 7 -30.23 3.17 23.42
CA GLN A 7 -29.23 3.81 24.27
C GLN A 7 -27.95 4.18 23.50
N VAL A 8 -27.49 3.31 22.58
CA VAL A 8 -26.35 3.63 21.70
C VAL A 8 -26.70 4.80 20.78
N THR A 9 -27.90 4.78 20.19
CA THR A 9 -28.38 5.84 19.29
C THR A 9 -28.45 7.19 20.02
N MET A 10 -29.10 7.25 21.19
CA MET A 10 -29.19 8.48 21.99
C MET A 10 -27.81 9.00 22.41
N ALA A 11 -26.88 8.12 22.77
CA ALA A 11 -25.52 8.53 23.14
C ALA A 11 -24.77 9.14 21.94
N VAL A 12 -24.94 8.58 20.73
CA VAL A 12 -24.35 9.12 19.50
C VAL A 12 -25.00 10.46 19.12
N GLU A 13 -26.33 10.57 19.22
CA GLU A 13 -27.06 11.84 18.99
C GLU A 13 -26.64 12.93 19.98
N ALA A 14 -26.27 12.57 21.21
CA ALA A 14 -25.69 13.47 22.20
C ALA A 14 -24.24 13.89 21.90
N GLY A 15 -23.67 13.47 20.76
CA GLY A 15 -22.33 13.82 20.31
C GLY A 15 -21.23 12.88 20.77
N MET A 16 -21.56 11.72 21.36
CA MET A 16 -20.57 10.70 21.69
C MET A 16 -20.11 9.99 20.42
N GLY A 17 -18.82 9.72 20.29
CA GLY A 17 -18.33 8.84 19.23
C GLY A 17 -18.92 7.43 19.37
N PHE A 18 -19.24 6.78 18.25
CA PHE A 18 -19.90 5.46 18.24
C PHE A 18 -19.26 4.43 19.18
N GLU A 19 -17.94 4.30 19.15
CA GLU A 19 -17.22 3.35 20.02
C GLU A 19 -17.37 3.69 21.50
N GLY A 20 -17.36 4.98 21.85
CA GLY A 20 -17.60 5.44 23.22
C GLY A 20 -19.04 5.22 23.67
N ALA A 21 -20.00 5.37 22.75
CA ALA A 21 -21.40 5.06 23.01
C ALA A 21 -21.60 3.56 23.28
N VAL A 22 -20.97 2.72 22.46
CA VAL A 22 -20.98 1.26 22.66
C VAL A 22 -20.29 0.88 23.96
N ASP A 23 -19.15 1.47 24.31
CA ASP A 23 -18.44 1.19 25.58
C ASP A 23 -19.29 1.56 26.79
N ARG A 24 -19.91 2.74 26.78
CA ARG A 24 -20.83 3.17 27.85
C ARG A 24 -21.99 2.21 28.03
N VAL A 25 -22.65 1.83 26.93
CA VAL A 25 -23.82 0.93 26.98
C VAL A 25 -23.41 -0.48 27.37
N ALA A 26 -22.25 -0.96 26.91
CA ALA A 26 -21.72 -2.26 27.29
C ALA A 26 -21.33 -2.30 28.76
N ALA A 27 -20.74 -1.24 29.31
CA ALA A 27 -20.38 -1.12 30.72
C ALA A 27 -21.61 -0.99 31.64
N ALA A 28 -22.67 -0.31 31.19
CA ALA A 28 -23.92 -0.16 31.94
C ALA A 28 -24.83 -1.39 31.83
N GLY A 29 -24.76 -2.12 30.71
CA GLY A 29 -25.57 -3.30 30.44
C GLY A 29 -25.07 -4.54 31.17
N HIS A 30 -25.95 -5.53 31.30
CA HIS A 30 -25.64 -6.83 31.89
C HIS A 30 -26.09 -7.95 30.95
N GLY A 31 -25.34 -9.06 30.91
CA GLY A 31 -25.68 -10.25 30.13
C GLY A 31 -24.90 -10.43 28.82
N PRO A 32 -25.31 -11.40 27.97
CA PRO A 32 -24.52 -11.84 26.81
C PRO A 32 -24.20 -10.73 25.81
N LEU A 33 -25.17 -9.84 25.54
CA LEU A 33 -24.97 -8.75 24.59
C LEU A 33 -23.88 -7.76 25.05
N SER A 34 -23.85 -7.41 26.34
CA SER A 34 -22.81 -6.54 26.89
C SER A 34 -21.41 -7.17 26.71
N HIS A 35 -21.28 -8.48 26.96
CA HIS A 35 -20.04 -9.21 26.71
C HIS A 35 -19.62 -9.20 25.24
N GLU A 36 -20.58 -9.36 24.33
CA GLU A 36 -20.33 -9.34 22.89
C GLU A 36 -19.91 -7.94 22.41
N LEU A 37 -20.52 -6.86 22.93
CA LEU A 37 -20.13 -5.46 22.67
C LEU A 37 -18.73 -5.14 23.21
N LEU A 38 -18.40 -5.57 24.43
CA LEU A 38 -17.05 -5.44 24.99
C LEU A 38 -16.01 -6.23 24.18
N ARG A 39 -16.40 -7.38 23.62
CA ARG A 39 -15.55 -8.15 22.73
C ARG A 39 -15.35 -7.44 21.39
N PHE A 40 -16.39 -6.85 20.81
CA PHE A 40 -16.29 -5.98 19.64
C PHE A 40 -15.27 -4.85 19.85
N LEU A 41 -15.34 -4.15 20.98
CA LEU A 41 -14.39 -3.08 21.32
C LEU A 41 -12.95 -3.59 21.44
N ARG A 42 -12.75 -4.76 22.05
CA ARG A 42 -11.43 -5.40 22.15
C ARG A 42 -10.86 -5.84 20.80
N GLU A 43 -11.68 -6.35 19.89
CA GLU A 43 -11.22 -6.71 18.54
C GLU A 43 -10.62 -5.48 17.83
N MET A 44 -11.26 -4.32 17.95
CA MET A 44 -10.71 -3.07 17.40
C MET A 44 -9.42 -2.62 18.10
N GLN A 45 -9.31 -2.80 19.42
CA GLN A 45 -8.06 -2.53 20.15
C GLN A 45 -6.91 -3.44 19.71
N LEU A 46 -7.21 -4.65 19.24
CA LEU A 46 -6.25 -5.60 18.68
C LEU A 46 -5.91 -5.32 17.21
N GLY A 47 -6.45 -4.26 16.61
CA GLY A 47 -6.15 -3.83 15.25
C GLY A 47 -7.08 -4.42 14.17
N VAL A 48 -8.14 -5.13 14.55
CA VAL A 48 -9.18 -5.58 13.61
C VAL A 48 -9.93 -4.37 13.07
N SER A 49 -10.21 -4.37 11.77
CA SER A 49 -10.96 -3.26 11.17
C SER A 49 -12.37 -3.16 11.76
N ARG A 50 -12.89 -1.94 11.96
CA ARG A 50 -14.22 -1.75 12.54
C ARG A 50 -15.32 -2.50 11.77
N THR A 51 -15.25 -2.48 10.45
CA THR A 51 -16.19 -3.21 9.58
C THR A 51 -16.15 -4.72 9.81
N GLU A 52 -14.96 -5.30 9.95
CA GLU A 52 -14.78 -6.72 10.24
C GLU A 52 -15.23 -7.07 11.66
N ALA A 53 -14.88 -6.25 12.65
CA ALA A 53 -15.33 -6.42 14.03
C ALA A 53 -16.87 -6.33 14.16
N LEU A 54 -17.51 -5.43 13.41
CA LEU A 54 -18.96 -5.32 13.31
C LEU A 54 -19.58 -6.59 12.69
N ARG A 55 -19.00 -7.14 11.61
CA ARG A 55 -19.45 -8.43 11.05
C ARG A 55 -19.33 -9.56 12.07
N ASN A 56 -18.17 -9.67 12.72
CA ASN A 56 -17.94 -10.67 13.76
C ASN A 56 -18.96 -10.56 14.89
N LEU A 57 -19.34 -9.33 15.29
CA LEU A 57 -20.41 -9.11 16.27
C LEU A 57 -21.75 -9.64 15.75
N GLY A 58 -22.16 -9.28 14.53
CA GLY A 58 -23.41 -9.74 13.92
C GLY A 58 -23.50 -11.26 13.68
N ASP A 59 -22.36 -11.91 13.46
CA ASP A 59 -22.27 -13.37 13.25
C ASP A 59 -22.31 -14.14 14.58
N ARG A 60 -21.73 -13.60 15.65
CA ARG A 60 -21.72 -14.21 16.99
C ARG A 60 -23.02 -14.02 17.76
N THR A 61 -23.78 -12.99 17.43
CA THR A 61 -25.03 -12.69 18.11
C THR A 61 -26.21 -13.24 17.30
N ASP A 62 -27.02 -14.10 17.91
CA ASP A 62 -28.21 -14.70 17.28
C ASP A 62 -29.44 -13.78 17.37
N VAL A 63 -29.23 -12.48 17.14
CA VAL A 63 -30.25 -11.43 17.30
C VAL A 63 -30.40 -10.69 15.98
N ASP A 64 -31.52 -10.92 15.30
CA ASP A 64 -31.81 -10.36 13.98
C ASP A 64 -31.80 -8.81 13.95
N ASP A 65 -32.29 -8.17 15.02
CA ASP A 65 -32.29 -6.71 15.15
C ASP A 65 -30.86 -6.14 15.18
N LEU A 66 -29.95 -6.80 15.93
CA LEU A 66 -28.56 -6.39 16.00
C LEU A 66 -27.84 -6.61 14.67
N ARG A 67 -28.12 -7.72 14.00
CA ARG A 67 -27.55 -8.01 12.67
C ARG A 67 -27.98 -6.96 11.65
N SER A 68 -29.24 -6.56 11.68
CA SER A 68 -29.79 -5.49 10.83
C SER A 68 -29.16 -4.14 11.12
N PHE A 69 -28.99 -3.80 12.40
CA PHE A 69 -28.30 -2.59 12.86
C PHE A 69 -26.82 -2.56 12.41
N VAL A 70 -26.08 -3.65 12.66
CA VAL A 70 -24.69 -3.84 12.22
C VAL A 70 -24.57 -3.66 10.71
N PHE A 71 -25.48 -4.26 9.95
CA PHE A 71 -25.48 -4.15 8.49
C PHE A 71 -25.71 -2.69 8.03
N ALA A 72 -26.61 -1.97 8.69
CA ALA A 72 -26.86 -0.55 8.41
C ALA A 72 -25.63 0.33 8.72
N ILE A 73 -24.92 0.08 9.82
CA ILE A 73 -23.67 0.80 10.15
C ILE A 73 -22.56 0.48 9.15
N ILE A 74 -22.38 -0.79 8.78
CA ILE A 74 -21.39 -1.16 7.77
C ILE A 74 -21.71 -0.48 6.43
N GLN A 75 -22.98 -0.42 6.04
CA GLN A 75 -23.39 0.30 4.84
C GLN A 75 -23.10 1.80 4.95
N SER A 76 -23.43 2.46 6.07
CA SER A 76 -23.17 3.89 6.23
C SER A 76 -21.67 4.21 6.25
N GLU A 77 -20.84 3.32 6.81
CA GLU A 77 -19.38 3.41 6.69
C GLU A 77 -18.91 3.24 5.24
N ASN A 78 -19.49 2.36 4.44
CA ASN A 78 -19.08 2.24 3.03
C ASN A 78 -19.41 3.48 2.19
N TYR A 79 -20.46 4.24 2.54
CA TYR A 79 -20.76 5.53 1.93
C TYR A 79 -20.03 6.73 2.57
N GLY A 80 -19.42 6.53 3.76
CA GLY A 80 -18.75 7.57 4.56
C GLY A 80 -17.25 7.36 4.83
N LEU A 81 -16.67 6.22 4.47
CA LEU A 81 -15.26 5.91 4.66
C LEU A 81 -14.45 6.70 3.64
N PRO A 82 -13.51 7.50 4.14
CA PRO A 82 -13.36 8.84 3.64
C PRO A 82 -12.33 8.81 2.54
N ILE A 83 -12.38 9.80 1.66
CA ILE A 83 -11.26 10.22 0.83
C ILE A 83 -9.91 10.14 1.60
N ALA A 84 -9.89 10.34 2.92
CA ALA A 84 -8.73 10.14 3.79
C ALA A 84 -8.08 8.74 3.75
N GLN A 85 -8.84 7.64 3.63
CA GLN A 85 -8.28 6.29 3.54
C GLN A 85 -7.72 6.02 2.14
N VAL A 86 -8.43 6.46 1.10
CA VAL A 86 -7.94 6.47 -0.29
C VAL A 86 -6.68 7.32 -0.44
N LEU A 87 -6.66 8.51 0.18
CA LEU A 87 -5.50 9.40 0.22
C LEU A 87 -4.35 8.82 1.04
N ARG A 88 -4.61 8.01 2.08
CA ARG A 88 -3.57 7.35 2.87
C ARG A 88 -2.86 6.27 2.06
N VAL A 89 -3.62 5.48 1.29
CA VAL A 89 -3.08 4.49 0.34
C VAL A 89 -2.33 5.20 -0.81
N GLN A 90 -2.91 6.25 -1.40
CA GLN A 90 -2.22 7.06 -2.42
C GLN A 90 -0.94 7.73 -1.88
N ALA A 91 -0.94 8.19 -0.62
CA ALA A 91 0.21 8.83 -0.01
C ALA A 91 1.36 7.85 0.28
N SER A 92 1.07 6.59 0.65
CA SER A 92 2.12 5.57 0.74
C SER A 92 2.69 5.24 -0.63
N ASP A 93 1.83 5.03 -1.63
CA ASP A 93 2.25 4.74 -3.00
C ASP A 93 3.11 5.86 -3.62
N LEU A 94 2.79 7.13 -3.32
CA LEU A 94 3.58 8.27 -3.78
C LEU A 94 4.94 8.38 -3.07
N ARG A 95 5.06 7.98 -1.81
CA ARG A 95 6.35 7.90 -1.10
C ARG A 95 7.23 6.82 -1.71
N ASP A 96 6.67 5.66 -2.01
CA ASP A 96 7.39 4.55 -2.63
C ASP A 96 7.81 4.88 -4.07
N LYS A 97 6.93 5.53 -4.85
CA LYS A 97 7.27 6.03 -6.20
C LYS A 97 8.36 7.11 -6.18
N ARG A 98 8.47 7.95 -5.15
CA ARG A 98 9.59 8.92 -5.04
C ARG A 98 10.93 8.22 -4.87
N ARG A 99 10.96 7.13 -4.09
CA ARG A 99 12.17 6.33 -3.87
C ARG A 99 12.60 5.61 -5.14
N SER A 100 11.65 4.97 -5.84
CA SER A 100 11.90 4.26 -7.10
C SER A 100 12.44 5.17 -8.21
N ARG A 101 11.95 6.42 -8.33
CA ARG A 101 12.46 7.38 -9.34
C ARG A 101 13.89 7.85 -9.07
N ALA A 102 14.35 7.84 -7.82
CA ALA A 102 15.73 8.16 -7.49
C ALA A 102 16.67 7.01 -7.90
N GLU A 103 16.23 5.76 -7.67
CA GLU A 103 16.96 4.55 -8.05
C GLU A 103 17.04 4.38 -9.57
N GLU A 104 15.97 4.69 -10.33
CA GLU A 104 15.99 4.64 -11.80
C GLU A 104 17.03 5.60 -12.43
N ARG A 105 17.31 6.74 -11.79
CA ARG A 105 18.34 7.68 -12.28
C ARG A 105 19.74 7.18 -12.00
N ALA A 106 19.94 6.48 -10.88
CA ALA A 106 21.23 5.89 -10.53
C ALA A 106 21.57 4.70 -11.47
N LEU A 107 20.58 3.91 -11.85
CA LEU A 107 20.76 2.73 -12.72
C LEU A 107 20.96 3.06 -14.21
N LYS A 108 20.69 4.30 -14.66
CA LYS A 108 20.95 4.75 -16.04
C LYS A 108 22.38 5.25 -16.28
N LEU A 109 23.14 5.51 -15.21
CA LEU A 109 24.54 5.97 -15.29
C LEU A 109 25.50 4.95 -15.95
N PRO A 110 25.40 3.63 -15.72
CA PRO A 110 26.35 2.67 -16.29
C PRO A 110 26.32 2.60 -17.81
N VAL A 111 25.13 2.67 -18.43
CA VAL A 111 25.00 2.57 -19.90
C VAL A 111 25.59 3.80 -20.61
N LEU A 112 25.48 4.99 -20.01
CA LEU A 112 26.10 6.21 -20.54
C LEU A 112 27.63 6.19 -20.45
N LEU A 113 28.21 5.42 -19.52
CA LEU A 113 29.66 5.26 -19.36
C LEU A 113 30.25 4.15 -20.24
N ILE A 114 29.47 3.12 -20.58
CA ILE A 114 29.90 2.04 -21.50
C ILE A 114 30.14 2.58 -22.91
N PHE A 115 29.32 3.53 -23.40
CA PHE A 115 29.45 4.05 -24.76
C PHE A 115 30.77 4.81 -25.00
N PRO A 116 31.19 5.79 -24.17
CA PRO A 116 32.50 6.44 -24.28
C PRO A 116 33.68 5.46 -24.13
N LEU A 117 33.58 4.50 -23.20
CA LEU A 117 34.63 3.52 -22.96
C LEU A 117 34.82 2.59 -24.17
N ALA A 118 33.72 2.11 -24.74
CA ALA A 118 33.75 1.30 -25.96
C ALA A 118 34.34 2.08 -27.13
N PHE A 119 33.96 3.36 -27.30
CA PHE A 119 34.48 4.21 -28.37
C PHE A 119 35.96 4.59 -28.18
N GLY A 120 36.51 4.53 -26.95
CA GLY A 120 37.94 4.71 -26.70
C GLY A 120 38.76 3.43 -26.93
N ILE A 121 38.27 2.29 -26.43
CA ILE A 121 39.00 1.01 -26.49
C ILE A 121 38.95 0.38 -27.89
N PHE A 122 37.78 0.42 -28.55
CA PHE A 122 37.59 -0.22 -29.86
C PHE A 122 38.55 0.28 -30.96
N PRO A 123 38.71 1.61 -31.20
CA PRO A 123 39.66 2.08 -32.20
C PRO A 123 41.12 1.82 -31.80
N ALA A 124 41.45 1.83 -30.50
CA ALA A 124 42.79 1.48 -30.04
C ALA A 124 43.15 0.03 -30.38
N ILE A 125 42.23 -0.92 -30.16
CA ILE A 125 42.41 -2.33 -30.56
C ILE A 125 42.55 -2.45 -32.08
N PHE A 126 41.72 -1.73 -32.85
CA PHE A 126 41.78 -1.75 -34.31
C PHE A 126 43.13 -1.27 -34.84
N ILE A 127 43.67 -0.17 -34.31
CA ILE A 127 44.98 0.37 -34.68
C ILE A 127 46.10 -0.62 -34.34
N VAL A 128 46.08 -1.23 -33.15
CA VAL A 128 47.12 -2.17 -32.72
C VAL A 128 47.10 -3.47 -33.53
N LEU A 129 45.91 -3.98 -33.86
CA LEU A 129 45.77 -5.25 -34.58
C LEU A 129 45.98 -5.09 -36.09
N LEU A 130 45.29 -4.13 -36.70
CA LEU A 130 45.28 -3.94 -38.16
C LEU A 130 46.34 -2.97 -38.65
N GLY A 131 46.81 -2.03 -37.83
CA GLY A 131 47.89 -1.11 -38.18
C GLY A 131 49.14 -1.82 -38.73
N PRO A 132 49.75 -2.77 -37.99
CA PRO A 132 50.94 -3.48 -38.47
C PRO A 132 50.63 -4.45 -39.62
N ALA A 133 49.41 -4.99 -39.71
CA ALA A 133 49.00 -5.82 -40.84
C ALA A 133 48.89 -4.99 -42.13
N ALA A 134 48.25 -3.82 -42.06
CA ALA A 134 48.16 -2.89 -43.18
C ALA A 134 49.54 -2.39 -43.61
N ILE A 135 50.40 -1.98 -42.67
CA ILE A 135 51.78 -1.55 -42.99
C ILE A 135 52.57 -2.68 -43.68
N ARG A 136 52.40 -3.94 -43.24
CA ARG A 136 53.03 -5.10 -43.89
C ARG A 136 52.50 -5.32 -45.30
N ILE A 137 51.17 -5.34 -45.48
CA ILE A 137 50.55 -5.48 -46.80
C ILE A 137 50.99 -4.36 -47.76
N PHE A 138 50.99 -3.10 -47.31
CA PHE A 138 51.46 -1.98 -48.14
C PHE A 138 52.95 -2.08 -48.49
N ARG A 139 53.78 -2.60 -47.59
CA ARG A 139 55.21 -2.80 -47.84
C ARG A 139 55.49 -3.98 -48.77
N ASP A 140 54.72 -5.05 -48.65
CA ASP A 140 54.92 -6.28 -49.42
C ASP A 140 54.26 -6.20 -50.81
N LEU A 141 53.15 -5.45 -50.94
CA LEU A 141 52.39 -5.29 -52.18
C LEU A 141 52.72 -3.99 -52.93
N GLY A 142 53.17 -2.94 -52.24
CA GLY A 142 53.61 -1.68 -52.83
C GLY A 142 54.69 -1.82 -53.92
N PRO A 143 55.75 -2.64 -53.72
CA PRO A 143 56.74 -2.90 -54.76
C PRO A 143 56.29 -3.92 -55.82
N ALA A 144 55.14 -4.57 -55.65
CA ALA A 144 54.59 -5.54 -56.63
C ALA A 144 53.66 -4.89 -57.68
N ILE A 145 53.27 -3.62 -57.46
CA ILE A 145 52.34 -2.86 -58.34
C ILE A 145 53.04 -1.68 -59.05
N SER A 146 54.33 -1.40 -58.73
CA SER A 146 55.20 -0.48 -59.48
C SER A 146 56.13 -1.23 -60.43
#